data_AF-A0A0W8JBA2-F1
#
_entry.id   AF-A0A0W8JBA2-F1
#
_cell.length_a   1.000
_cell.length_b   1.000
_cell.length_c   1.000
_cell.angle_alpha   90.00
_cell.angle_beta   90.00
_cell.angle_gamma   90.00
#
_symmetry.space_group_name_H-M   'P 1'
#
loop_
_entity.id
_entity.type
_entity.pdbx_description
1 polymer ?
#
loop_
_entity_poly.entity_id
_entity_poly.type
_entity_poly.pdbx_seq_one_letter_code
_entity_poly.pdbx_strand_id
1 'polypeptide(L)' 'MQAEVTWVDGLRFMGQSASGHSIVMDGSGGKTAPSPMEIGG' A
#
# COMPACT_ATOMS: atom_id res chain seq x y z
N MET A 1 2.29 -16.93 -1.31
CA MET A 1 1.83 -15.67 -0.69
C MET A 1 1.16 -14.86 -1.78
N GLN A 2 -0.13 -14.56 -1.61
CA GLN A 2 -0.89 -13.74 -2.55
C GLN A 2 -1.41 -12.54 -1.76
N ALA A 3 -1.24 -11.35 -2.31
CA ALA A 3 -1.75 -10.11 -1.74
C ALA A 3 -2.53 -9.40 -2.84
N GLU A 4 -3.62 -8.76 -2.47
CA GLU A 4 -4.44 -7.98 -3.39
C GLU A 4 -4.09 -6.51 -3.26
N VAL A 5 -4.05 -5.82 -4.39
CA VAL A 5 -3.80 -4.38 -4.44
C VAL A 5 -5.00 -3.70 -5.06
N THR A 6 -5.60 -2.78 -4.30
CA THR A 6 -6.72 -1.95 -4.75
C THR A 6 -6.25 -0.51 -4.89
N TRP A 7 -6.56 0.11 -6.02
CA TRP A 7 -6.38 1.56 -6.17
C TRP A 7 -7.51 2.29 -5.44
N VAL A 8 -7.18 3.29 -4.64
CA VAL A 8 -8.16 4.03 -3.81
C VAL A 8 -8.48 5.36 -4.48
N ASP A 9 -7.46 6.21 -4.63
CA ASP A 9 -7.55 7.53 -5.24
C ASP A 9 -6.12 8.08 -5.46
N GLY A 10 -5.97 9.09 -6.32
CA GLY A 10 -4.67 9.71 -6.60
C GLY A 10 -3.57 8.67 -6.88
N LEU A 11 -2.45 8.76 -6.15
CA LEU A 11 -1.37 7.75 -6.14
C LEU A 11 -1.39 6.91 -4.85
N ARG A 12 -2.57 6.64 -4.29
CA ARG A 12 -2.73 5.80 -3.09
C ARG A 12 -3.29 4.43 -3.42
N PHE A 13 -2.74 3.42 -2.75
CA PHE A 13 -3.05 2.01 -2.97
C PHE A 13 -3.29 1.33 -1.62
N MET A 14 -4.27 0.43 -1.55
CA MET A 14 -4.47 -0.45 -0.41
C MET A 14 -3.96 -1.84 -0.75
N GLY A 15 -2.97 -2.32 0.00
CA GLY A 15 -2.52 -3.72 -0.05
C GLY A 15 -3.21 -4.52 1.04
N GLN A 16 -3.85 -5.63 0.70
CA GLN A 16 -4.42 -6.59 1.66
C GLN A 16 -3.66 -7.90 1.61
N SER A 17 -3.24 -8.39 2.78
CA SER A 17 -2.58 -9.68 2.93
C SER A 17 -3.60 -10.80 3.07
N ALA A 18 -3.17 -12.03 2.78
CA ALA A 18 -4.00 -13.22 2.97
C ALA A 18 -4.45 -13.46 4.43
N SER A 19 -3.85 -12.79 5.43
CA SER A 19 -4.29 -12.87 6.83
C SER A 19 -5.35 -11.81 7.19
N GLY A 20 -5.79 -10.99 6.22
CA GLY A 20 -6.81 -9.95 6.42
C GLY A 20 -6.24 -8.60 6.87
N HIS A 21 -4.93 -8.48 7.08
CA HIS A 21 -4.30 -7.20 7.41
C HIS A 21 -4.19 -6.33 6.16
N SER A 22 -4.47 -5.03 6.30
CA SER A 22 -4.45 -4.09 5.19
C SER A 22 -3.54 -2.91 5.50
N ILE A 23 -2.85 -2.41 4.47
CA ILE A 23 -1.99 -1.22 4.54
C ILE A 23 -2.35 -0.27 3.40
N VAL A 24 -2.37 1.04 3.67
CA VAL A 24 -2.43 2.07 2.63
C VAL A 24 -1.02 2.54 2.34
N MET A 25 -0.70 2.70 1.05
CA MET A 25 0.59 3.14 0.54
C MET A 25 0.44 4.40 -0.29
N ASP A 26 1.39 5.33 -0.16
CA ASP A 26 1.42 6.59 -0.89
C ASP A 26 2.56 6.59 -1.93
N GLY A 27 2.17 6.42 -3.20
CA GLY A 27 3.07 6.50 -4.35
C GLY A 27 3.58 7.90 -4.68
N SER A 28 3.13 8.95 -3.97
CA SER A 28 3.61 10.33 -4.15
C SER A 28 4.81 10.70 -3.27
N GLY A 29 5.54 9.69 -2.79
CA GLY A 29 6.76 9.86 -1.99
C GLY A 29 6.53 9.83 -0.48
N GLY A 30 5.51 9.11 -0.01
CA GLY A 30 5.37 8.81 1.41
C GLY A 30 4.77 9.93 2.28
N LYS A 31 4.05 10.90 1.69
CA LYS A 31 3.60 12.11 2.41
C LYS A 31 2.45 11.85 3.39
N THR A 32 1.53 10.96 3.01
CA THR A 32 0.29 10.70 3.74
C THR A 32 0.14 9.26 4.23
N ALA A 33 0.95 8.36 3.69
CA ALA A 33 1.12 6.97 4.12
C ALA A 33 2.54 6.52 3.70
N PRO A 34 3.07 5.38 4.16
CA PRO A 34 4.38 4.91 3.71
C PRO A 34 4.41 4.69 2.20
N SER A 35 5.52 5.01 1.57
CA SER A 35 5.76 4.65 0.18
C SER A 35 5.97 3.13 0.04
N PRO A 36 5.65 2.55 -1.12
CA PRO A 36 5.92 1.13 -1.37
C PRO A 36 7.39 0.75 -1.13
N MET A 37 8.32 1.67 -1.38
CA MET A 37 9.75 1.44 -1.19
C MET A 37 10.16 1.38 0.29
N GLU A 38 9.47 2.08 1.19
CA GLU A 38 9.75 2.02 2.64
C GLU A 38 9.24 0.74 3.29
N ILE A 39 8.23 0.10 2.71
CA ILE A 39 7.65 -1.15 3.23
C ILE A 39 8.44 -2.38 2.76
N GLY A 40 8.99 -2.33 1.54
CA GLY A 40 9.76 -3.43 0.96
C GLY A 40 11.26 -3.43 1.30
N GLY A 41 11.74 -2.40 2.00
CA GLY A 41 13.13 -2.26 2.45
C GLY A 41 13.45 -3.03 3.71
#